data_AF-A0AA35RA82-F1
#
_entry.id   AF-A0AA35RA82-F1
#
_cell.length_a   1.000
_cell.length_b   1.000
_cell.length_c   1.000
_cell.angle_alpha   90.00
_cell.angle_beta   90.00
_cell.angle_gamma   90.00
#
_symmetry.space_group_name_H-M   'P 1'
#
loop_
_entity.id
_entity.type
_entity.pdbx_description
1 polymer ?
#
loop_
_entity_poly.entity_id
_entity_poly.type
_entity_poly.pdbx_seq_one_letter_code
_entity_poly.pdbx_strand_id
1 'polypeptide(L)'
;MDFSLLFAYLAVCSLCVLWCPVAGKVYRGTVSSQRAWEENGQFVTKFCFHDQKALFRFTSNATSEGKWHFYLDEYWHHAFSEPDCERKIAMSRFRVDVAGMSGSQYVNQWIRPHFWFVVYADPVTCQSSPPLTNEVIEFEMEFLNPDWSGAANDQFGDDLRGLLLFYSLLMLLYIAGLSLYAHQVWITISKGGPMHEVLQMLTLAMGLHFISAILMLIHLWRYSANGEGIPMFSVLSEVLEMLAQCQMIWMLLGISVGWTVSSNSSHPIRDKKLLLINVTVTVIHVREVI
;
A
#
# COMPACT_ATOMS: atom_id res chain seq x y z
N MET A 1 0.69 16.44 -33.65
CA MET A 1 1.33 15.44 -32.78
C MET A 1 0.59 14.14 -32.99
N ASP A 2 1.25 13.13 -33.55
CA ASP A 2 0.64 11.82 -33.80
C ASP A 2 0.42 11.11 -32.46
N PHE A 3 -0.79 11.26 -31.92
CA PHE A 3 -1.21 10.62 -30.67
C PHE A 3 -0.99 9.09 -30.70
N SER A 4 -1.09 8.46 -31.88
CA SER A 4 -0.82 7.04 -32.12
C SER A 4 0.59 6.60 -31.72
N LEU A 5 1.62 7.41 -31.98
CA LEU A 5 3.01 7.12 -31.60
C LEU A 5 3.23 7.22 -30.09
N LEU A 6 2.60 8.21 -29.44
CA LEU A 6 2.65 8.36 -27.97
C LEU A 6 1.96 7.17 -27.27
N PHE A 7 0.82 6.71 -27.80
CA PHE A 7 0.11 5.55 -27.25
C PHE A 7 0.88 4.24 -27.42
N ALA A 8 1.50 4.03 -28.59
CA ALA A 8 2.37 2.87 -28.79
C ALA A 8 3.56 2.90 -27.82
N TYR A 9 4.15 4.08 -27.60
CA TYR A 9 5.26 4.24 -26.65
C TYR A 9 4.82 3.96 -25.20
N LEU A 10 3.66 4.46 -24.77
CA LEU A 10 3.12 4.20 -23.43
C LEU A 10 2.76 2.72 -23.22
N ALA A 11 2.20 2.05 -24.24
CA ALA A 11 1.91 0.62 -24.19
C ALA A 11 3.19 -0.21 -24.10
N VAL A 12 4.21 0.13 -24.90
CA VAL A 12 5.54 -0.52 -24.85
C VAL A 12 6.25 -0.24 -23.52
N CYS A 13 6.18 0.99 -22.99
CA CYS A 13 6.71 1.29 -21.65
C CYS A 13 6.00 0.47 -20.58
N SER A 14 4.69 0.31 -20.65
CA SER A 14 3.91 -0.53 -19.71
C SER A 14 4.31 -2.01 -19.80
N LEU A 15 4.59 -2.52 -21.01
CA LEU A 15 5.11 -3.86 -21.25
C LEU A 15 6.57 -4.04 -20.80
N CYS A 16 7.43 -3.04 -20.98
CA CYS A 16 8.82 -3.04 -20.52
C CYS A 16 8.93 -2.98 -19.00
N VAL A 17 8.02 -2.24 -18.36
CA VAL A 17 7.88 -2.22 -16.89
C VAL A 17 7.70 -3.67 -16.43
N LEU A 18 6.80 -4.47 -17.00
CA LEU A 18 6.60 -5.89 -16.62
C LEU A 18 7.84 -6.82 -16.66
N TRP A 19 9.00 -6.40 -17.20
CA TRP A 19 10.16 -7.26 -17.45
C TRP A 19 11.47 -6.91 -16.70
N CYS A 20 11.48 -6.03 -15.71
CA CYS A 20 12.71 -5.74 -14.95
C CYS A 20 12.84 -6.61 -13.68
N PRO A 21 13.97 -7.33 -13.48
CA PRO A 21 14.24 -8.03 -12.22
C PRO A 21 14.88 -7.06 -11.22
N VAL A 22 14.28 -6.90 -10.05
CA VAL A 22 14.90 -6.26 -8.87
C VAL A 22 14.48 -7.05 -7.62
N ALA A 23 15.26 -6.95 -6.55
CA ALA A 23 15.30 -7.82 -5.36
C ALA A 23 14.45 -7.33 -4.18
N GLY A 24 13.89 -8.30 -3.44
CA GLY A 24 12.60 -8.42 -2.72
C GLY A 24 12.25 -7.57 -1.49
N LYS A 25 11.09 -7.89 -0.88
CA LYS A 25 10.45 -7.31 0.31
C LYS A 25 11.37 -7.37 1.48
N VAL A 26 11.76 -6.19 1.91
CA VAL A 26 12.73 -6.00 2.96
C VAL A 26 12.14 -4.99 3.94
N TYR A 27 11.77 -5.45 5.12
CA TYR A 27 11.37 -4.60 6.24
C TYR A 27 12.60 -4.32 7.10
N ARG A 28 13.00 -3.05 7.20
CA ARG A 28 14.14 -2.61 8.00
C ARG A 28 13.67 -1.85 9.21
N GLY A 29 14.32 -2.08 10.34
CA GLY A 29 14.02 -1.36 11.56
C GLY A 29 15.03 -1.63 12.66
N THR A 30 14.72 -1.08 13.83
CA THR A 30 15.49 -1.32 15.05
C THR A 30 14.60 -1.85 16.15
N VAL A 31 15.07 -2.90 16.81
CA VAL A 31 14.48 -3.39 18.06
C VAL A 31 15.39 -3.06 19.22
N SER A 32 14.79 -2.82 20.38
CA SER A 32 15.54 -2.48 21.59
C SER A 32 14.96 -3.18 22.81
N SER A 33 15.83 -3.68 23.69
CA SER A 33 15.40 -4.30 24.95
C SER A 33 14.54 -3.38 25.80
N GLN A 34 14.83 -2.07 25.80
CA GLN A 34 14.02 -1.11 26.54
C GLN A 34 12.59 -1.00 26.01
N ARG A 35 12.39 -0.84 24.69
CA ARG A 35 11.03 -0.79 24.10
C ARG A 35 10.30 -2.11 24.26
N ALA A 36 11.01 -3.24 24.13
CA ALA A 36 10.42 -4.54 24.36
C ALA A 36 9.89 -4.65 25.79
N TRP A 37 10.64 -4.18 26.80
CA TRP A 37 10.17 -4.12 28.18
C TRP A 37 8.97 -3.17 28.38
N GLU A 38 9.03 -1.95 27.85
CA GLU A 38 7.96 -0.94 28.01
C GLU A 38 6.63 -1.38 27.39
N GLU A 39 6.67 -2.12 26.27
CA GLU A 39 5.49 -2.55 25.50
C GLU A 39 5.05 -4.00 25.78
N ASN A 40 5.70 -4.70 26.73
CA ASN A 40 5.53 -6.15 26.95
C ASN A 40 5.72 -6.95 25.65
N GLY A 41 6.79 -6.66 24.91
CA GLY A 41 7.11 -7.15 23.57
C GLY A 41 6.87 -6.09 22.50
N GLN A 42 7.93 -5.72 21.79
CA GLN A 42 7.91 -4.66 20.78
C GLN A 42 7.26 -5.16 19.49
N PHE A 43 6.17 -4.53 19.05
CA PHE A 43 5.56 -4.85 17.76
C PHE A 43 6.47 -4.42 16.61
N VAL A 44 6.68 -5.31 15.64
CA VAL A 44 7.60 -5.08 14.53
C VAL A 44 6.84 -4.80 13.25
N THR A 45 6.05 -5.77 12.79
CA THR A 45 5.31 -5.68 11.53
C THR A 45 4.25 -6.79 11.44
N LYS A 46 3.41 -6.72 10.42
CA LYS A 46 2.46 -7.79 10.07
C LYS A 46 2.59 -8.18 8.60
N PHE A 47 2.38 -9.44 8.28
CA PHE A 47 2.43 -9.95 6.91
C PHE A 47 1.35 -11.00 6.66
N CYS A 48 0.68 -10.95 5.51
CA CYS A 48 -0.32 -11.95 5.12
C CYS A 48 0.34 -13.10 4.38
N PHE A 49 0.59 -14.20 5.10
CA PHE A 49 1.13 -15.42 4.52
C PHE A 49 0.03 -16.29 3.91
N HIS A 50 0.34 -16.95 2.80
CA HIS A 50 -0.52 -17.98 2.22
C HIS A 50 0.27 -19.26 1.93
N ASP A 51 -0.42 -20.39 1.98
CA ASP A 51 0.10 -21.71 1.60
C ASP A 51 1.25 -22.21 2.52
N GLN A 52 1.69 -23.46 2.32
CA GLN A 52 2.57 -24.18 3.25
C GLN A 52 4.06 -23.90 3.07
N LYS A 53 4.43 -23.16 2.01
CA LYS A 53 5.82 -22.90 1.64
C LYS A 53 6.21 -21.43 1.79
N ALA A 54 5.48 -20.68 2.60
CA ALA A 54 5.88 -19.34 2.99
C ALA A 54 7.21 -19.38 3.76
N LEU A 55 8.06 -18.39 3.54
CA LEU A 55 9.41 -18.31 4.09
C LEU A 55 9.61 -16.94 4.74
N PHE A 56 10.03 -16.97 5.99
CA PHE A 56 10.55 -15.83 6.71
C PHE A 56 12.07 -15.89 6.71
N ARG A 57 12.73 -14.78 6.37
CA ARG A 57 14.18 -14.62 6.53
C ARG A 57 14.45 -13.35 7.32
N PHE A 58 15.53 -13.36 8.08
CA PHE A 58 16.02 -12.15 8.71
C PHE A 58 17.54 -12.09 8.65
N THR A 59 18.05 -10.88 8.69
CA THR A 59 19.44 -10.50 8.82
C THR A 59 19.53 -9.42 9.90
N SER A 60 20.53 -9.49 10.78
CA SER A 60 20.75 -8.53 11.85
C SER A 60 22.21 -8.11 11.92
N ASN A 61 22.46 -6.90 12.43
CA ASN A 61 23.81 -6.38 12.62
C ASN A 61 24.51 -6.99 13.86
N ALA A 62 23.73 -7.50 14.81
CA ALA A 62 24.18 -8.08 16.06
C ALA A 62 23.37 -9.34 16.41
N THR A 63 23.98 -10.21 17.21
CA THR A 63 23.33 -11.38 17.81
C THR A 63 22.72 -11.00 19.16
N SER A 64 21.58 -11.58 19.50
CA SER A 64 20.95 -11.40 20.82
C SER A 64 20.27 -12.69 21.26
N GLU A 65 20.01 -12.82 22.56
CA GLU A 65 19.17 -13.88 23.11
C GLU A 65 17.66 -13.65 22.84
N GLY A 66 17.33 -12.53 22.20
CA GLY A 66 15.98 -12.22 21.73
C GLY A 66 15.42 -13.20 20.71
N LYS A 67 14.10 -13.16 20.54
CA LYS A 67 13.33 -14.03 19.66
C LYS A 67 12.27 -13.23 18.91
N TRP A 68 12.03 -13.62 17.67
CA TRP A 68 10.88 -13.19 16.90
C TRP A 68 9.69 -14.09 17.22
N HIS A 69 8.63 -13.51 17.77
CA HIS A 69 7.39 -14.18 18.13
C HIS A 69 6.32 -13.91 17.07
N PHE A 70 5.72 -14.98 16.56
CA PHE A 70 4.71 -14.91 15.51
C PHE A 70 3.32 -15.22 16.07
N TYR A 71 2.39 -14.29 15.89
CA TYR A 71 1.00 -14.41 16.33
C TYR A 71 0.08 -14.48 15.11
N LEU A 72 -0.91 -15.37 15.17
CA LEU A 72 -2.01 -15.38 14.22
C LEU A 72 -2.98 -14.24 14.54
N ASP A 73 -3.55 -13.64 13.50
CA ASP A 73 -4.60 -12.62 13.59
C ASP A 73 -5.77 -12.98 14.52
N GLU A 74 -6.22 -14.24 14.51
CA GLU A 74 -7.29 -14.74 15.39
C GLU A 74 -6.98 -14.54 16.88
N TYR A 75 -5.71 -14.68 17.27
CA TYR A 75 -5.27 -14.60 18.67
C TYR A 75 -4.60 -13.28 19.00
N TRP A 76 -4.27 -12.45 18.00
CA TRP A 76 -3.55 -11.20 18.19
C TRP A 76 -4.28 -10.23 19.12
N HIS A 77 -5.59 -10.07 18.94
CA HIS A 77 -6.40 -9.18 19.79
C HIS A 77 -6.43 -9.64 21.26
N HIS A 78 -6.40 -10.95 21.50
CA HIS A 78 -6.33 -11.53 22.84
C HIS A 78 -4.93 -11.33 23.44
N ALA A 79 -3.87 -11.58 22.69
CA ALA A 79 -2.49 -11.36 23.13
C ALA A 79 -2.22 -9.87 23.44
N PHE A 80 -2.75 -8.96 22.62
CA PHE A 80 -2.58 -7.52 22.82
C PHE A 80 -3.31 -6.99 24.05
N SER A 81 -4.44 -7.59 24.42
CA SER A 81 -5.23 -7.21 25.61
C SER A 81 -4.82 -7.95 26.88
N GLU A 82 -3.87 -8.87 26.79
CA GLU A 82 -3.40 -9.65 27.94
C GLU A 82 -2.54 -8.80 28.89
N PRO A 83 -2.94 -8.65 30.18
CA PRO A 83 -2.18 -7.85 31.14
C PRO A 83 -0.88 -8.52 31.59
N ASP A 84 -0.80 -9.85 31.53
CA ASP A 84 0.39 -10.61 31.92
C ASP A 84 1.36 -10.77 30.73
N CYS A 85 2.56 -10.20 30.85
CA CYS A 85 3.61 -10.23 29.82
C CYS A 85 4.01 -11.67 29.45
N GLU A 86 4.24 -12.54 30.43
CA GLU A 86 4.69 -13.91 30.17
C GLU A 86 3.60 -14.68 29.41
N ARG A 87 2.34 -14.46 29.82
CA ARG A 87 1.18 -15.06 29.16
C ARG A 87 1.01 -14.54 27.73
N LYS A 88 1.19 -13.23 27.51
CA LYS A 88 1.19 -12.61 26.17
C LYS A 88 2.24 -13.28 25.27
N ILE A 89 3.49 -13.37 25.71
CA ILE A 89 4.59 -13.97 24.93
C ILE A 89 4.32 -15.46 24.65
N ALA A 90 3.74 -16.18 25.62
CA ALA A 90 3.38 -17.59 25.47
C ALA A 90 2.24 -17.85 24.46
N MET A 91 1.41 -16.85 24.12
CA MET A 91 0.36 -16.98 23.10
C MET A 91 0.89 -17.02 21.65
N SER A 92 2.18 -16.75 21.43
CA SER A 92 2.80 -16.87 20.11
C SER A 92 2.72 -18.30 19.57
N ARG A 93 2.47 -18.44 18.27
CA ARG A 93 2.31 -19.75 17.62
C ARG A 93 3.63 -20.45 17.37
N PHE A 94 4.63 -19.68 16.97
CA PHE A 94 6.00 -20.14 16.88
C PHE A 94 6.97 -18.98 17.10
N ARG A 95 8.23 -19.33 17.31
CA ARG A 95 9.31 -18.40 17.61
C ARG A 95 10.55 -18.72 16.79
N VAL A 96 11.30 -17.67 16.43
CA VAL A 96 12.57 -17.77 15.72
C VAL A 96 13.64 -17.08 16.54
N ASP A 97 14.71 -17.79 16.89
CA ASP A 97 15.77 -17.27 17.74
C ASP A 97 16.67 -16.29 16.96
N VAL A 98 17.05 -15.16 17.58
CA VAL A 98 17.99 -14.15 17.03
C VAL A 98 19.44 -14.47 17.43
N ALA A 99 19.75 -15.77 17.55
CA ALA A 99 21.06 -16.24 17.99
C ALA A 99 22.17 -16.01 16.94
N GLY A 100 21.81 -15.82 15.67
CA GLY A 100 22.73 -15.57 14.57
C GLY A 100 22.41 -14.27 13.83
N MET A 101 23.39 -13.74 13.09
CA MET A 101 23.22 -12.55 12.23
C MET A 101 22.29 -12.79 11.04
N SER A 102 21.90 -14.04 10.76
CA SER A 102 20.90 -14.37 9.76
C SER A 102 20.19 -15.67 10.13
N GLY A 103 18.93 -15.78 9.74
CA GLY A 103 18.15 -16.99 9.94
C GLY A 103 17.00 -17.07 8.95
N SER A 104 16.49 -18.30 8.76
CA SER A 104 15.37 -18.56 7.86
C SER A 104 14.45 -19.61 8.46
N GLN A 105 13.14 -19.36 8.42
CA GLN A 105 12.13 -20.24 8.97
C GLN A 105 10.94 -20.34 8.00
N TYR A 106 10.54 -21.56 7.68
CA TYR A 106 9.29 -21.78 6.95
C TYR A 106 8.09 -21.53 7.87
N VAL A 107 7.10 -20.83 7.33
CA VAL A 107 5.84 -20.51 7.99
C VAL A 107 4.77 -21.41 7.38
N ASN A 108 4.36 -22.44 8.13
CA ASN A 108 3.38 -23.40 7.65
C ASN A 108 1.96 -22.85 7.85
N GLN A 109 1.35 -22.30 6.78
CA GLN A 109 -0.04 -21.87 6.78
C GLN A 109 -0.94 -22.93 6.13
N TRP A 110 -2.03 -23.33 6.81
CA TRP A 110 -2.91 -24.41 6.36
C TRP A 110 -4.24 -23.83 5.86
N ILE A 111 -4.54 -24.06 4.58
CA ILE A 111 -5.83 -23.89 3.90
C ILE A 111 -6.27 -22.43 3.65
N ARG A 112 -6.06 -21.50 4.58
CA ARG A 112 -6.48 -20.09 4.43
C ARG A 112 -5.31 -19.13 4.61
N PRO A 113 -5.26 -17.99 3.90
CA PRO A 113 -4.36 -16.88 4.19
C PRO A 113 -4.69 -16.23 5.53
N HIS A 114 -3.67 -15.92 6.34
CA HIS A 114 -3.83 -15.23 7.61
C HIS A 114 -2.79 -14.12 7.75
N PHE A 115 -3.15 -13.06 8.48
CA PHE A 115 -2.16 -12.09 8.92
C PHE A 115 -1.37 -12.66 10.10
N TRP A 116 -0.06 -12.62 9.96
CA TRP A 116 0.89 -12.96 11.01
C TRP A 116 1.50 -11.68 11.56
N PHE A 117 1.40 -11.50 12.87
CA PHE A 117 1.98 -10.37 13.59
C PHE A 117 3.32 -10.80 14.18
N VAL A 118 4.36 -10.01 13.94
CA VAL A 118 5.71 -10.25 14.42
C VAL A 118 6.01 -9.31 15.58
N VAL A 119 6.43 -9.89 16.71
CA VAL A 119 6.81 -9.17 17.91
C VAL A 119 8.21 -9.60 18.31
N TYR A 120 9.03 -8.66 18.74
CA TYR A 120 10.32 -8.95 19.34
C TYR A 120 10.19 -9.02 20.85
N ALA A 121 10.76 -10.07 21.45
CA ALA A 121 10.92 -10.17 22.89
C ALA A 121 12.24 -10.85 23.23
N ASP A 122 12.83 -10.44 24.34
CA ASP A 122 14.08 -10.94 24.88
C ASP A 122 13.89 -11.40 26.35
N PRO A 123 14.90 -12.04 26.97
CA PRO A 123 14.77 -12.55 28.34
C PRO A 123 14.54 -11.47 29.41
N VAL A 124 14.76 -10.19 29.09
CA VAL A 124 14.53 -9.06 29.99
C VAL A 124 13.16 -8.40 29.80
N THR A 125 12.46 -8.71 28.70
CA THR A 125 11.18 -8.12 28.32
C THR A 125 10.11 -8.23 29.40
N CYS A 126 9.95 -9.38 30.05
CA CYS A 126 8.93 -9.60 31.07
C CYS A 126 9.46 -9.47 32.52
N GLN A 127 10.68 -8.96 32.71
CA GLN A 127 11.22 -8.77 34.06
C GLN A 127 10.54 -7.61 34.79
N SER A 128 10.42 -7.72 36.11
CA SER A 128 9.77 -6.67 36.93
C SER A 128 10.58 -5.37 37.01
N SER A 129 11.89 -5.44 36.77
CA SER A 129 12.79 -4.28 36.74
C SER A 129 13.15 -3.91 35.30
N PRO A 130 13.34 -2.61 35.01
CA PRO A 130 13.78 -2.18 33.69
C PRO A 130 15.16 -2.76 33.34
N PRO A 131 15.45 -2.96 32.04
CA PRO A 131 16.73 -3.50 31.61
C PRO A 131 17.87 -2.55 31.99
N LEU A 132 18.95 -3.11 32.54
CA LEU A 132 20.16 -2.36 32.95
C LEU A 132 20.93 -1.79 31.74
N THR A 133 20.85 -2.48 30.61
CA THR A 133 21.49 -2.10 29.35
C THR A 133 20.46 -2.14 28.23
N ASN A 134 20.45 -1.10 27.38
CA ASN A 134 19.59 -1.06 26.23
C ASN A 134 20.33 -1.62 25.01
N GLU A 135 20.16 -2.91 24.73
CA GLU A 135 20.66 -3.53 23.51
C GLU A 135 19.77 -3.12 22.34
N VAL A 136 20.35 -2.45 21.34
CA VAL A 136 19.65 -2.04 20.13
C VAL A 136 20.19 -2.85 18.96
N ILE A 137 19.28 -3.53 18.25
CA ILE A 137 19.61 -4.40 17.13
C ILE A 137 18.95 -3.84 15.89
N GLU A 138 19.76 -3.60 14.86
CA GLU A 138 19.24 -3.27 13.54
C GLU A 138 19.00 -4.57 12.80
N PHE A 139 17.82 -4.69 12.22
CA PHE A 139 17.39 -5.89 11.54
C PHE A 139 16.81 -5.56 10.18
N GLU A 140 16.88 -6.55 9.32
CA GLU A 140 16.32 -6.61 8.00
C GLU A 140 15.54 -7.91 7.89
N MET A 141 14.24 -7.84 7.59
CA MET A 141 13.35 -9.00 7.49
C MET A 141 12.77 -9.12 6.10
N GLU A 142 12.77 -10.34 5.57
CA GLU A 142 12.11 -10.67 4.32
C GLU A 142 10.97 -11.66 4.57
N PHE A 143 9.82 -11.35 3.98
CA PHE A 143 8.62 -12.17 4.06
C PHE A 143 8.25 -12.61 2.65
N LEU A 144 8.32 -13.91 2.40
CA LEU A 144 8.20 -14.50 1.07
C LEU A 144 7.05 -15.49 1.04
N ASN A 145 6.13 -15.31 0.11
CA ASN A 145 5.07 -16.25 -0.22
C ASN A 145 5.50 -17.15 -1.39
N PRO A 146 4.91 -18.35 -1.51
CA PRO A 146 5.17 -19.22 -2.65
C PRO A 146 4.58 -18.65 -3.94
N ASP A 147 5.40 -18.63 -4.99
CA ASP A 147 4.99 -18.28 -6.34
C ASP A 147 4.16 -19.39 -7.00
N TRP A 148 3.77 -19.20 -8.25
CA TRP A 148 3.03 -20.19 -9.04
C TRP A 148 3.79 -21.52 -9.24
N SER A 149 5.12 -21.52 -9.10
CA SER A 149 5.97 -22.73 -9.13
C SER A 149 6.08 -23.40 -7.76
N GLY A 150 5.51 -22.79 -6.72
CA GLY A 150 5.56 -23.25 -5.34
C GLY A 150 6.89 -22.93 -4.64
N ALA A 151 7.70 -22.03 -5.18
CA ALA A 151 8.95 -21.56 -4.58
C ALA A 151 8.73 -20.22 -3.87
N ALA A 152 9.35 -20.02 -2.70
CA ALA A 152 9.16 -18.83 -1.86
C ALA A 152 9.90 -17.60 -2.43
N ASN A 153 9.37 -17.02 -3.50
CA ASN A 153 9.95 -15.87 -4.20
C ASN A 153 8.99 -14.67 -4.29
N ASP A 154 7.71 -14.85 -3.95
CA ASP A 154 6.72 -13.80 -4.05
C ASP A 154 6.81 -12.85 -2.85
N GLN A 155 6.92 -11.57 -3.15
CA GLN A 155 7.09 -10.49 -2.17
C GLN A 155 5.76 -9.92 -1.71
N PHE A 156 4.68 -10.20 -2.45
CA PHE A 156 3.36 -9.75 -2.06
C PHE A 156 2.81 -10.60 -0.93
N GLY A 157 2.26 -9.91 0.08
CA GLY A 157 1.32 -10.55 0.99
C GLY A 157 0.07 -10.95 0.21
N ASP A 158 -0.66 -11.94 0.70
CA ASP A 158 -1.90 -12.38 0.04
C ASP A 158 -2.95 -11.26 -0.03
N ASP A 159 -2.86 -10.28 0.87
CA ASP A 159 -3.69 -9.06 0.91
C ASP A 159 -3.50 -8.13 -0.30
N LEU A 160 -2.33 -8.18 -0.92
CA LEU A 160 -1.99 -7.38 -2.11
C LEU A 160 -1.94 -8.23 -3.39
N ARG A 161 -2.23 -9.53 -3.28
CA ARG A 161 -2.11 -10.46 -4.39
C ARG A 161 -3.12 -10.13 -5.48
N GLY A 162 -2.63 -10.08 -6.72
CA GLY A 162 -3.45 -9.73 -7.88
C GLY A 162 -3.71 -8.24 -8.06
N LEU A 163 -3.33 -7.39 -7.10
CA LEU A 163 -3.49 -5.95 -7.21
C LEU A 163 -2.68 -5.37 -8.38
N LEU A 164 -1.44 -5.84 -8.55
CA LEU A 164 -0.60 -5.45 -9.70
C LEU A 164 -1.28 -5.80 -11.03
N LEU A 165 -1.89 -6.99 -11.13
CA LEU A 165 -2.61 -7.43 -12.34
C LEU A 165 -3.85 -6.56 -12.58
N PHE A 166 -4.61 -6.26 -11.54
CA PHE A 166 -5.77 -5.38 -11.61
C PHE A 166 -5.40 -3.98 -12.12
N TYR A 167 -4.40 -3.33 -11.53
CA TYR A 167 -3.95 -2.02 -12.00
C TYR A 167 -3.36 -2.06 -13.41
N SER A 168 -2.71 -3.16 -13.79
CA SER A 168 -2.22 -3.36 -15.16
C SER A 168 -3.38 -3.42 -16.17
N LEU A 169 -4.43 -4.18 -15.87
CA LEU A 169 -5.64 -4.26 -16.71
C LEU A 169 -6.39 -2.92 -16.75
N LEU A 170 -6.52 -2.23 -15.61
CA LEU A 170 -7.13 -0.91 -15.53
C LEU A 170 -6.36 0.10 -16.39
N MET A 171 -5.04 0.07 -16.37
CA MET A 171 -4.20 0.92 -17.22
C MET A 171 -4.40 0.63 -18.71
N LEU A 172 -4.52 -0.63 -19.10
CA LEU A 172 -4.86 -0.99 -20.49
C LEU A 172 -6.23 -0.43 -20.90
N LEU A 173 -7.24 -0.49 -20.03
CA LEU A 173 -8.55 0.10 -20.29
C LEU A 173 -8.48 1.62 -20.43
N TYR A 174 -7.71 2.31 -19.59
CA TYR A 174 -7.51 3.76 -19.72
C TYR A 174 -6.82 4.14 -21.02
N ILE A 175 -5.76 3.42 -21.41
CA ILE A 175 -5.06 3.65 -22.69
C ILE A 175 -6.01 3.42 -23.87
N ALA A 176 -6.79 2.33 -23.85
CA ALA A 176 -7.78 2.04 -24.87
C ALA A 176 -8.85 3.15 -24.95
N GLY A 177 -9.43 3.53 -23.81
CA GLY A 177 -10.41 4.61 -23.72
C GLY A 177 -9.85 5.94 -24.22
N LEU A 178 -8.64 6.31 -23.82
CA LEU A 178 -8.01 7.55 -24.28
C LEU A 178 -7.76 7.50 -25.80
N SER A 179 -7.33 6.36 -26.35
CA SER A 179 -7.10 6.22 -27.79
C SER A 179 -8.38 6.34 -28.63
N LEU A 180 -9.51 5.80 -28.14
CA LEU A 180 -10.79 5.81 -28.85
C LEU A 180 -11.49 7.16 -28.74
N TYR A 181 -11.42 7.81 -27.57
CA TYR A 181 -12.26 8.97 -27.26
C TYR A 181 -11.50 10.30 -27.20
N ALA A 182 -10.16 10.33 -27.17
CA ALA A 182 -9.42 11.59 -27.02
C ALA A 182 -9.77 12.62 -28.09
N HIS A 183 -9.84 12.21 -29.36
CA HIS A 183 -10.17 13.12 -30.45
C HIS A 183 -11.59 13.67 -30.35
N GLN A 184 -12.56 12.81 -30.01
CA GLN A 184 -13.96 13.19 -29.87
C GLN A 184 -14.17 14.13 -28.68
N VAL A 185 -13.54 13.84 -27.55
CA VAL A 185 -13.57 14.68 -26.34
C VAL A 185 -12.96 16.04 -26.66
N TRP A 186 -11.78 16.08 -27.29
CA TRP A 186 -11.12 17.33 -27.66
C TRP A 186 -11.98 18.23 -28.54
N ILE A 187 -12.60 17.68 -29.59
CA ILE A 187 -13.48 18.43 -30.48
C ILE A 187 -14.71 18.95 -29.73
N THR A 188 -15.32 18.10 -28.90
CA THR A 188 -16.54 18.45 -28.15
C THR A 188 -16.26 19.55 -27.13
N ILE A 189 -15.10 19.49 -26.46
CA ILE A 189 -14.63 20.54 -25.56
C ILE A 189 -14.39 21.83 -26.37
N SER A 190 -13.65 21.75 -27.47
CA SER A 190 -13.32 22.94 -28.28
C SER A 190 -14.54 23.68 -28.88
N LYS A 191 -15.68 22.98 -29.07
CA LYS A 191 -16.90 23.55 -29.67
C LYS A 191 -17.83 24.26 -28.68
N GLY A 192 -17.66 24.09 -27.36
CA GLY A 192 -18.38 24.88 -26.34
C GLY A 192 -19.91 24.72 -26.30
N GLY A 193 -20.43 23.49 -26.30
CA GLY A 193 -21.88 23.22 -26.18
C GLY A 193 -22.45 23.33 -24.74
N PRO A 194 -23.77 23.22 -24.53
CA PRO A 194 -24.40 23.33 -23.21
C PRO A 194 -23.98 22.22 -22.22
N MET A 195 -23.51 21.06 -22.70
CA MET A 195 -22.97 19.98 -21.87
C MET A 195 -21.44 20.04 -21.67
N HIS A 196 -20.79 21.08 -22.18
CA HIS A 196 -19.35 21.24 -22.16
C HIS A 196 -18.76 21.23 -20.74
N GLU A 197 -19.42 21.91 -19.80
CA GLU A 197 -18.93 22.02 -18.41
C GLU A 197 -18.89 20.67 -17.70
N VAL A 198 -19.93 19.85 -17.84
CA VAL A 198 -19.97 18.51 -17.26
C VAL A 198 -18.88 17.63 -17.88
N LEU A 199 -18.69 17.73 -19.20
CA LEU A 199 -17.65 16.99 -19.90
C LEU A 199 -16.24 17.41 -19.43
N GLN A 200 -16.01 18.70 -19.16
CA GLN A 200 -14.75 19.18 -18.59
C GLN A 200 -14.50 18.64 -17.19
N MET A 201 -15.50 18.70 -16.30
CA MET A 201 -15.36 18.18 -14.93
C MET A 201 -15.09 16.67 -14.93
N LEU A 202 -15.79 15.92 -15.78
CA LEU A 202 -15.58 14.49 -15.95
C LEU A 202 -14.19 14.20 -16.53
N THR A 203 -13.75 14.94 -17.55
CA THR A 203 -12.42 14.76 -18.15
C THR A 203 -11.31 15.06 -17.14
N LEU A 204 -11.48 16.08 -16.29
CA LEU A 204 -10.56 16.39 -15.21
C LEU A 204 -10.50 15.27 -14.16
N ALA A 205 -11.66 14.77 -13.70
CA ALA A 205 -11.72 13.68 -12.73
C ALA A 205 -11.09 12.40 -13.26
N MET A 206 -11.41 12.03 -14.51
CA MET A 206 -10.80 10.88 -15.18
C MET A 206 -9.30 11.04 -15.38
N GLY A 207 -8.81 12.25 -15.65
CA GLY A 207 -7.39 12.56 -15.72
C GLY A 207 -6.68 12.37 -14.38
N LEU A 208 -7.29 12.81 -13.27
CA LEU A 208 -6.77 12.60 -11.92
C LEU A 208 -6.71 11.11 -11.55
N HIS A 209 -7.78 10.36 -11.82
CA HIS A 209 -7.79 8.90 -11.65
C HIS A 209 -6.71 8.19 -12.48
N PHE A 210 -6.51 8.61 -13.73
CA PHE A 210 -5.48 8.01 -14.58
C PHE A 210 -4.07 8.26 -14.04
N ILE A 211 -3.79 9.48 -13.57
CA ILE A 211 -2.49 9.80 -12.96
C ILE A 211 -2.30 9.00 -11.66
N SER A 212 -3.35 8.89 -10.83
CA SER A 212 -3.33 8.06 -9.62
C SER A 212 -2.99 6.60 -9.96
N ALA A 213 -3.69 6.01 -10.93
CA ALA A 213 -3.47 4.63 -11.36
C ALA A 213 -2.05 4.39 -11.88
N ILE A 214 -1.45 5.36 -12.59
CA ILE A 214 -0.03 5.29 -13.00
C ILE A 214 0.90 5.25 -11.79
N LEU A 215 0.71 6.16 -10.83
CA LEU A 215 1.55 6.23 -9.64
C LEU A 215 1.46 4.95 -8.79
N MET A 216 0.24 4.44 -8.60
CA MET A 216 0.02 3.18 -7.89
C MET A 216 0.61 2.00 -8.65
N LEU A 217 0.47 1.94 -9.98
CA LEU A 217 1.08 0.90 -10.79
C LEU A 217 2.61 0.92 -10.67
N ILE A 218 3.25 2.10 -10.73
CA ILE A 218 4.70 2.23 -10.57
C ILE A 218 5.13 1.78 -9.16
N HIS A 219 4.38 2.17 -8.13
CA HIS A 219 4.61 1.73 -6.76
C HIS A 219 4.55 0.19 -6.65
N LEU A 220 3.44 -0.41 -7.08
CA LEU A 220 3.21 -1.86 -7.01
C LEU A 220 4.19 -2.64 -7.87
N TRP A 221 4.55 -2.10 -9.03
CA TRP A 221 5.54 -2.72 -9.88
C TRP A 221 6.92 -2.76 -9.21
N ARG A 222 7.34 -1.62 -8.63
CA ARG A 222 8.59 -1.56 -7.87
C ARG A 222 8.52 -2.51 -6.68
N TYR A 223 7.38 -2.52 -5.98
CA TYR A 223 7.09 -3.39 -4.84
C TYR A 223 7.13 -4.88 -5.22
N SER A 224 6.68 -5.28 -6.41
CA SER A 224 6.81 -6.67 -6.87
C SER A 224 8.25 -7.13 -6.90
N ALA A 225 9.16 -6.20 -7.18
CA ALA A 225 10.57 -6.48 -7.29
C ALA A 225 11.25 -6.34 -5.92
N ASN A 226 10.97 -5.28 -5.16
CA ASN A 226 11.68 -4.95 -3.92
C ASN A 226 10.87 -4.93 -2.62
N GLY A 227 9.59 -5.27 -2.67
CA GLY A 227 8.59 -5.28 -1.59
C GLY A 227 8.58 -4.12 -0.60
N GLU A 228 9.27 -3.03 -0.91
CA GLU A 228 9.19 -1.73 -0.25
C GLU A 228 8.45 -0.73 -1.16
N GLY A 229 8.59 -0.89 -2.49
CA GLY A 229 8.00 0.02 -3.46
C GLY A 229 8.58 1.43 -3.36
N ILE A 230 7.75 2.43 -3.68
CA ILE A 230 8.04 3.85 -3.44
C ILE A 230 6.89 4.41 -2.58
N PRO A 231 7.06 4.58 -1.26
CA PRO A 231 5.95 4.91 -0.36
C PRO A 231 5.30 6.25 -0.72
N MET A 232 6.08 7.22 -1.17
CA MET A 232 5.58 8.52 -1.64
C MET A 232 4.55 8.39 -2.79
N PHE A 233 4.76 7.45 -3.71
CA PHE A 233 3.86 7.26 -4.86
C PHE A 233 2.53 6.61 -4.46
N SER A 234 2.54 5.71 -3.46
CA SER A 234 1.30 5.16 -2.91
C SER A 234 0.47 6.27 -2.26
N VAL A 235 1.06 7.06 -1.35
CA VAL A 235 0.36 8.17 -0.69
C VAL A 235 -0.16 9.20 -1.71
N LEU A 236 0.66 9.60 -2.68
CA LEU A 236 0.24 10.55 -3.70
C LEU A 236 -0.89 9.99 -4.58
N SER A 237 -0.83 8.70 -4.93
CA SER A 237 -1.90 8.05 -5.70
C SER A 237 -3.22 8.03 -4.94
N GLU A 238 -3.21 7.69 -3.65
CA GLU A 238 -4.40 7.69 -2.80
C GLU A 238 -5.01 9.09 -2.71
N VAL A 239 -4.18 10.12 -2.51
CA VAL A 239 -4.62 11.52 -2.47
C VAL A 239 -5.28 11.95 -3.79
N LEU A 240 -4.68 11.61 -4.94
CA LEU A 240 -5.24 11.95 -6.24
C LEU A 240 -6.54 11.19 -6.55
N GLU A 241 -6.64 9.94 -6.13
CA GLU A 241 -7.86 9.13 -6.23
C GLU A 241 -9.00 9.76 -5.43
N MET A 242 -8.73 10.19 -4.20
CA MET A 242 -9.71 10.86 -3.34
C MET A 242 -10.16 12.21 -3.90
N LEU A 243 -9.22 13.00 -4.45
CA LEU A 243 -9.54 14.25 -5.15
C LEU A 243 -10.45 14.00 -6.35
N ALA A 244 -10.19 12.95 -7.12
CA ALA A 244 -11.01 12.58 -8.27
C ALA A 244 -12.43 12.14 -7.84
N GLN A 245 -12.55 11.36 -6.77
CA GLN A 245 -13.85 10.96 -6.20
C GLN A 245 -14.65 12.14 -5.67
N CYS A 246 -14.02 13.07 -4.95
CA CYS A 246 -14.65 14.32 -4.50
C CYS A 246 -15.18 15.14 -5.69
N GLN A 247 -14.38 15.26 -6.74
CA GLN A 247 -14.76 15.95 -7.97
C GLN A 247 -15.97 15.29 -8.66
N MET A 248 -16.01 13.95 -8.72
CA MET A 248 -17.14 13.19 -9.27
C MET A 248 -18.43 13.38 -8.47
N ILE A 249 -18.36 13.34 -7.14
CA ILE A 249 -19.51 13.58 -6.25
C ILE A 249 -20.05 14.99 -6.45
N TRP A 250 -19.17 15.99 -6.54
CA TRP A 250 -19.57 17.37 -6.78
C TRP A 250 -20.26 17.56 -8.13
N MET A 251 -19.72 16.92 -9.18
CA MET A 251 -20.34 16.91 -10.50
C MET A 251 -21.76 16.34 -10.44
N LEU A 252 -21.95 15.18 -9.79
CA LEU A 252 -23.26 14.54 -9.63
C LEU A 252 -24.24 15.42 -8.85
N LEU A 253 -23.77 16.06 -7.78
CA LEU A 253 -24.57 17.01 -7.00
C LEU A 253 -24.99 18.22 -7.84
N GLY A 254 -24.07 18.80 -8.61
CA GLY A 254 -24.36 19.91 -9.53
C GLY A 254 -25.43 19.54 -10.56
N ILE A 255 -25.37 18.34 -11.12
CA ILE A 255 -26.39 17.83 -12.04
C ILE A 255 -27.75 17.71 -11.34
N SER A 256 -27.77 17.18 -10.11
CA SER A 256 -29.03 17.00 -9.35
C SER A 256 -29.77 18.30 -9.03
N VAL A 257 -29.03 19.41 -8.86
CA VAL A 257 -29.59 20.75 -8.60
C VAL A 257 -30.06 21.45 -9.89
N GLY A 258 -29.77 20.87 -11.06
CA GLY A 258 -30.12 21.47 -12.35
C GLY A 258 -29.14 22.56 -12.79
N TRP A 259 -27.89 22.52 -12.32
CA TRP A 259 -26.85 23.48 -12.69
C TRP A 259 -26.59 23.55 -14.20
N THR A 260 -26.84 22.46 -14.93
CA THR A 260 -26.73 22.41 -16.40
C THR A 260 -27.85 23.16 -17.14
N VAL A 261 -28.89 23.63 -16.44
CA VAL A 261 -30.07 24.32 -17.01
C VAL A 261 -30.10 25.82 -16.66
N SER A 262 -29.45 26.25 -15.57
CA SER A 262 -29.51 27.64 -15.10
C SER A 262 -28.28 28.46 -15.52
N SER A 263 -28.47 29.32 -16.53
CA SER A 263 -27.43 30.17 -17.14
C SER A 263 -26.85 31.27 -16.21
N ASN A 264 -27.30 31.41 -14.96
CA ASN A 264 -26.99 32.57 -14.10
C ASN A 264 -26.26 32.25 -12.78
N SER A 265 -25.92 30.99 -12.52
CA SER A 265 -25.18 30.59 -11.31
C SER A 265 -23.66 30.58 -11.55
N SER A 266 -22.91 31.18 -10.63
CA SER A 266 -21.45 31.30 -10.66
C SER A 266 -20.74 29.97 -10.95
N HIS A 267 -19.83 30.00 -11.94
CA HIS A 267 -19.13 28.82 -12.45
C HIS A 267 -18.27 28.11 -11.37
N PRO A 268 -18.48 26.81 -11.11
CA PRO A 268 -17.73 26.04 -10.12
C PRO A 268 -16.24 25.88 -10.48
N ILE A 269 -15.86 25.79 -11.75
CA ILE A 269 -14.44 25.75 -12.18
C ILE A 269 -13.71 27.06 -11.83
N ARG A 270 -14.44 28.19 -11.79
CA ARG A 270 -13.87 29.52 -11.55
C ARG A 270 -13.99 29.99 -10.10
N ASP A 271 -14.67 29.22 -9.25
CA ASP A 271 -14.86 29.59 -7.86
C ASP A 271 -13.65 29.15 -7.03
N LYS A 272 -12.80 30.11 -6.66
CA LYS A 272 -11.62 29.88 -5.81
C LYS A 272 -11.98 29.23 -4.47
N LYS A 273 -13.22 29.39 -4.01
CA LYS A 273 -13.72 28.73 -2.80
C LYS A 273 -13.83 27.21 -2.97
N LEU A 274 -14.07 26.71 -4.18
CA LEU A 274 -14.20 25.29 -4.49
C LEU A 274 -12.85 24.57 -4.48
N LEU A 275 -11.82 25.18 -5.08
CA LEU A 275 -10.44 24.70 -4.97
C LEU A 275 -10.02 24.64 -3.50
N LEU A 276 -10.39 25.65 -2.71
CA LEU A 276 -10.12 25.69 -1.28
C LEU A 276 -10.81 24.55 -0.53
N ILE A 277 -12.08 24.26 -0.82
CA ILE A 277 -12.83 23.17 -0.16
C ILE A 277 -12.24 21.81 -0.51
N ASN A 278 -11.97 21.51 -1.79
CA ASN A 278 -11.35 20.25 -2.19
C ASN A 278 -9.95 20.08 -1.56
N VAL A 279 -9.14 21.14 -1.52
CA VAL A 279 -7.85 21.11 -0.82
C VAL A 279 -8.04 20.89 0.68
N THR A 280 -9.02 21.52 1.31
CA THR A 280 -9.27 21.39 2.76
C THR A 280 -9.74 19.99 3.13
N VAL A 281 -10.68 19.41 2.37
CA VAL A 281 -11.16 18.03 2.57
C VAL A 281 -10.01 17.03 2.39
N THR A 282 -9.17 17.25 1.38
CA THR A 282 -7.99 16.41 1.13
C THR A 282 -6.96 16.51 2.26
N VAL A 283 -6.71 17.71 2.78
CA VAL A 283 -5.79 17.93 3.91
C VAL A 283 -6.29 17.32 5.20
N ILE A 284 -7.60 17.40 5.48
CA ILE A 284 -8.21 16.78 6.66
C ILE A 284 -8.05 15.26 6.61
N HIS A 285 -8.27 14.65 5.45
CA HIS A 285 -8.20 13.20 5.32
C HIS A 285 -6.77 12.66 5.27
N VAL A 286 -5.83 13.38 4.62
CA VAL A 286 -4.39 13.05 4.70
C VAL A 286 -3.90 13.02 6.15
N ARG A 287 -4.44 13.87 7.02
CA ARG A 287 -4.12 13.88 8.45
C ARG A 287 -4.72 12.69 9.22
N GLU A 288 -5.75 12.03 8.70
CA GLU A 288 -6.33 10.82 9.31
C GLU A 288 -5.67 9.53 8.83
N VAL A 289 -5.03 9.55 7.64
CA VAL A 289 -4.36 8.38 7.04
C VAL A 289 -2.90 8.24 7.50
N ILE A 290 -2.25 9.32 7.94
CA ILE A 290 -0.92 9.32 8.59
C ILE A 290 -1.07 9.06 10.09
#